data_AF-W4RVR7-F1
#
_entry.id   AF-W4RVR7-F1
#
_cell.length_a   1.000
_cell.length_b   1.000
_cell.length_c   1.000
_cell.angle_alpha   90.00
_cell.angle_beta   90.00
_cell.angle_gamma   90.00
#
_symmetry.space_group_name_H-M   'P 1'
#
loop_
_entity.id
_entity.type
_entity.pdbx_description
1 polymer ?
#
loop_
_entity_poly.entity_id
_entity_poly.type
_entity_poly.pdbx_seq_one_letter_code
_entity_poly.pdbx_strand_id
1 'polypeptide(L)'
;MKPSEFFRECVLQNRTQVVARVPTSSDKRRLLYLFNKTSNNMNQLAHAANAAELAGTATPATYAGILAELQAIADAMREAVEHAD
;
A
#
# COMPACT_ATOMS: atom_id res chain seq x y z
N MET A 1 -43.98 1.26 -13.59
CA MET A 1 -43.51 1.94 -12.36
C MET A 1 -42.33 2.82 -12.71
N LYS A 2 -42.30 4.08 -12.24
CA LYS A 2 -41.15 4.96 -12.49
C LYS A 2 -40.01 4.64 -11.51
N PRO A 3 -38.73 4.84 -11.88
CA PRO A 3 -37.60 4.60 -10.95
C PRO A 3 -37.74 5.33 -9.61
N SER A 4 -38.27 6.56 -9.61
CA SER A 4 -38.53 7.33 -8.38
C SER A 4 -39.60 6.72 -7.48
N GLU A 5 -40.58 6.06 -8.07
CA GLU A 5 -41.67 5.37 -7.38
C GLU A 5 -41.16 4.07 -6.75
N PHE A 6 -40.34 3.32 -7.47
CA PHE A 6 -39.62 2.14 -6.96
C PHE A 6 -38.74 2.49 -5.76
N PHE A 7 -37.90 3.52 -5.89
CA PHE A 7 -37.01 3.94 -4.80
C PHE A 7 -37.79 4.38 -3.57
N ARG A 8 -38.87 5.15 -3.77
CA ARG A 8 -39.74 5.58 -2.66
C ARG A 8 -40.38 4.37 -1.97
N GLU A 9 -40.88 3.40 -2.72
CA GLU A 9 -41.45 2.17 -2.17
C GLU A 9 -40.41 1.38 -1.37
N CYS A 10 -39.22 1.16 -1.92
CA CYS A 10 -38.15 0.44 -1.25
C CYS A 10 -37.72 1.11 0.06
N VAL A 11 -37.62 2.44 0.09
CA VAL A 11 -37.27 3.21 1.30
C VAL A 11 -38.41 3.16 2.33
N LEU A 12 -39.65 3.44 1.91
CA LEU A 12 -40.81 3.48 2.81
C LEU A 12 -41.15 2.10 3.40
N GLN A 13 -40.93 1.02 2.64
CA GLN A 13 -41.15 -0.35 3.08
C GLN A 13 -39.93 -0.96 3.79
N ASN A 14 -38.88 -0.18 4.10
CA ASN A 14 -37.64 -0.65 4.72
C ASN A 14 -36.98 -1.83 3.99
N ARG A 15 -37.11 -1.88 2.66
CA ARG A 15 -36.49 -2.90 1.79
C ARG A 15 -35.08 -2.51 1.34
N THR A 16 -34.57 -1.37 1.79
CA THR A 16 -33.21 -0.90 1.50
C THR A 16 -32.21 -1.42 2.51
N GLN A 17 -31.11 -2.01 2.04
CA GLN A 17 -29.95 -2.33 2.85
C GLN A 17 -28.82 -1.32 2.56
N VAL A 18 -28.32 -0.65 3.60
CA VAL A 18 -27.10 0.16 3.48
C VAL A 18 -25.90 -0.77 3.59
N VAL A 19 -25.24 -1.05 2.47
CA VAL A 19 -23.96 -1.76 2.47
C VAL A 19 -22.87 -0.73 2.74
N ALA A 20 -22.59 -0.49 4.02
CA ALA A 20 -21.48 0.39 4.40
C ALA A 20 -20.14 -0.30 4.06
N ARG A 21 -19.19 0.45 3.48
CA ARG A 21 -17.82 -0.04 3.36
C ARG A 21 -17.25 -0.25 4.75
N VAL A 22 -16.65 -1.41 4.99
CA VAL A 22 -15.91 -1.67 6.22
C VAL A 22 -14.77 -0.66 6.30
N PRO A 23 -14.71 0.19 7.34
CA PRO A 23 -13.61 1.13 7.48
C PRO A 23 -12.31 0.35 7.73
N THR A 24 -11.22 0.80 7.10
CA THR A 24 -9.88 0.27 7.37
C THR A 24 -9.57 0.35 8.86
N SER A 25 -9.06 -0.75 9.43
CA SER A 25 -8.62 -0.81 10.82
C SER A 25 -7.59 0.29 11.14
N SER A 26 -7.51 0.69 12.41
CA SER A 26 -6.47 1.63 12.89
C SER A 26 -5.07 1.15 12.52
N ASP A 27 -4.88 -0.17 12.61
CA ASP A 27 -3.58 -0.83 12.49
C ASP A 27 -3.14 -0.84 11.03
N LYS A 28 -4.04 -1.23 10.11
CA LYS A 28 -3.77 -1.13 8.67
C LYS A 28 -3.51 0.30 8.22
N ARG A 29 -4.24 1.28 8.76
CA ARG A 29 -3.96 2.70 8.48
C ARG A 29 -2.57 3.12 8.96
N ARG A 30 -2.14 2.65 10.13
CA ARG A 30 -0.80 2.92 10.67
C ARG A 30 0.28 2.23 9.84
N LEU A 31 0.07 0.98 9.42
CA LEU A 31 0.99 0.24 8.57
C LEU A 31 1.15 0.92 7.20
N LEU A 32 0.06 1.35 6.57
CA LEU A 32 0.14 2.12 5.31
C LEU A 32 0.92 3.42 5.46
N TYR A 33 0.78 4.12 6.60
CA TYR A 33 1.57 5.32 6.87
C TYR A 33 3.07 5.00 6.99
N LEU A 34 3.42 3.97 7.76
CA LEU A 34 4.81 3.54 7.95
C LEU A 34 5.41 3.07 6.62
N PHE A 35 4.67 2.28 5.84
CA PHE A 35 5.10 1.80 4.54
C PHE A 35 5.44 2.97 3.61
N ASN A 36 4.58 3.99 3.51
CA ASN A 36 4.89 5.19 2.70
C ASN A 36 6.19 5.89 3.14
N LYS A 37 6.45 6.01 4.45
CA LYS A 37 7.69 6.60 4.95
C LYS A 37 8.90 5.73 4.60
N THR A 38 8.79 4.42 4.76
CA THR A 38 9.86 3.49 4.41
C THR A 38 10.15 3.50 2.92
N SER A 39 9.14 3.51 2.04
CA SER A 39 9.31 3.57 0.59
C SER A 39 10.09 4.78 0.12
N ASN A 40 9.88 5.95 0.74
CA ASN A 40 10.69 7.14 0.43
C ASN A 40 12.16 6.96 0.81
N ASN A 41 12.43 6.34 1.97
CA ASN A 41 13.80 6.06 2.40
C ASN A 41 14.47 5.01 1.49
N MET A 42 13.74 3.97 1.09
CA MET A 42 14.23 2.95 0.14
C MET A 42 14.59 3.56 -1.22
N ASN A 43 13.76 4.48 -1.73
CA ASN A 43 14.09 5.21 -2.97
C ASN A 43 15.38 6.01 -2.83
N GLN A 44 15.59 6.69 -1.69
CA GLN A 44 16.84 7.43 -1.45
C GLN A 44 18.04 6.49 -1.40
N LEU A 45 17.93 5.33 -0.74
CA LEU A 45 18.99 4.32 -0.70
C LEU A 45 19.27 3.74 -2.08
N ALA A 46 18.25 3.43 -2.88
CA ALA A 46 18.40 2.95 -4.25
C ALA A 46 19.14 3.98 -5.13
N HIS A 47 18.75 5.26 -5.04
CA HIS A 47 19.44 6.34 -5.73
C HIS A 47 20.90 6.49 -5.30
N ALA A 48 21.18 6.42 -4.00
CA ALA A 48 22.53 6.49 -3.47
C ALA A 48 23.40 5.30 -3.93
N ALA A 49 22.84 4.09 -3.92
CA ALA A 49 23.53 2.88 -4.38
C ALA A 49 23.86 2.93 -5.87
N ASN A 50 22.91 3.38 -6.70
CA ASN A 50 23.13 3.58 -8.13
C ASN A 50 24.21 4.65 -8.39
N ALA A 51 24.19 5.77 -7.66
CA ALA A 51 25.22 6.79 -7.76
C ALA A 51 26.62 6.26 -7.37
N ALA A 52 26.70 5.41 -6.34
CA ALA A 52 27.94 4.78 -5.91
C ALA A 52 28.49 3.77 -6.93
N GLU A 53 27.63 2.98 -7.56
CA GLU A 53 28.03 2.08 -8.65
C GLU A 53 28.55 2.87 -9.86
N LEU A 54 27.82 3.90 -10.30
CA LEU A 54 28.23 4.77 -11.41
C LEU A 54 29.56 5.49 -11.14
N ALA A 55 29.83 5.85 -9.89
CA ALA A 55 31.10 6.44 -9.48
C ALA A 55 32.23 5.41 -9.31
N GLY A 56 31.95 4.11 -9.43
CA GLY A 56 32.91 3.02 -9.22
C GLY A 56 33.30 2.81 -7.75
N THR A 57 32.59 3.43 -6.80
CA THR A 57 32.86 3.29 -5.36
C THR A 57 32.10 2.11 -4.73
N ALA A 58 31.10 1.57 -5.44
CA ALA A 58 30.49 0.29 -5.15
C ALA A 58 30.65 -0.66 -6.35
N THR A 59 30.81 -1.94 -6.08
CA THR A 59 30.83 -2.95 -7.16
C THR A 59 29.42 -3.24 -7.65
N PRO A 60 29.24 -3.72 -8.90
CA PRO A 60 27.93 -4.16 -9.39
C PRO A 60 27.28 -5.23 -8.50
N ALA A 61 28.09 -6.12 -7.91
CA ALA A 61 27.61 -7.13 -6.97
C ALA A 61 27.07 -6.50 -5.68
N THR A 62 27.75 -5.47 -5.16
CA THR A 62 27.28 -4.71 -3.98
C THR A 62 25.98 -3.97 -4.29
N TYR A 63 25.89 -3.33 -5.45
CA TYR A 63 24.66 -2.65 -5.89
C TYR A 63 23.49 -3.61 -6.02
N ALA A 64 23.68 -4.73 -6.72
CA ALA A 64 22.66 -5.77 -6.87
C ALA A 64 22.21 -6.34 -5.51
N GLY A 65 23.15 -6.54 -4.57
CA GLY A 65 22.84 -6.98 -3.21
C GLY A 65 21.97 -5.96 -2.46
N ILE A 66 22.28 -4.67 -2.56
CA ILE A 66 21.46 -3.61 -1.94
C ILE A 66 20.04 -3.63 -2.53
N LEU A 67 19.89 -3.74 -3.85
CA LEU A 67 18.57 -3.79 -4.47
C LEU A 67 17.77 -5.02 -4.04
N ALA A 68 18.41 -6.17 -3.90
CA ALA A 68 17.76 -7.39 -3.42
C ALA A 68 17.23 -7.23 -1.99
N GLU A 69 18.00 -6.63 -1.09
CA GLU A 69 17.56 -6.34 0.28
C GLU A 69 16.42 -5.33 0.32
N LEU A 70 16.48 -4.25 -0.48
CA LEU A 70 15.39 -3.27 -0.57
C LEU A 70 14.10 -3.92 -1.09
N GLN A 71 14.22 -4.83 -2.06
CA GLN A 71 13.07 -5.60 -2.58
C GLN A 71 12.48 -6.53 -1.50
N ALA A 72 13.33 -7.25 -0.76
CA ALA A 72 12.88 -8.13 0.32
C ALA A 72 12.11 -7.36 1.42
N ILE A 73 12.59 -6.16 1.79
CA ILE A 73 11.89 -5.29 2.74
C ILE A 73 10.54 -4.83 2.18
N ALA A 74 10.47 -4.45 0.89
CA ALA A 74 9.24 -4.03 0.24
C ALA A 74 8.20 -5.16 0.19
N ASP A 75 8.62 -6.39 -0.08
CA ASP A 75 7.74 -7.55 -0.13
C ASP A 75 7.21 -7.92 1.27
N ALA A 76 8.07 -7.92 2.29
CA ALA A 76 7.64 -8.14 3.67
C ALA A 76 6.64 -7.10 4.17
N MET A 77 6.82 -5.82 3.80
CA MET A 77 5.86 -4.77 4.15
C MET A 77 4.53 -4.90 3.39
N ARG A 78 4.56 -5.36 2.14
CA ARG A 78 3.35 -5.62 1.35
C ARG A 78 2.53 -6.74 1.99
N GLU A 79 3.19 -7.85 2.32
CA GLU A 79 2.57 -8.98 3.02
C GLU A 79 1.96 -8.54 4.36
N ALA A 80 2.69 -7.74 5.14
CA ALA A 80 2.17 -7.21 6.41
C ALA A 80 0.91 -6.34 6.24
N VAL A 81 0.82 -5.54 5.17
CA VAL A 81 -0.37 -4.71 4.88
C VAL A 81 -1.55 -5.56 4.38
N GLU A 82 -1.28 -6.62 3.62
CA GLU A 82 -2.30 -7.53 3.11
C GLU A 82 -2.96 -8.34 4.24
N HIS A 83 -2.18 -8.77 5.24
CA HIS A 83 -2.65 -9.54 6.39
C HIS A 83 -3.06 -8.70 7.60
N ALA A 84 -3.02 -7.37 7.50
CA ALA A 84 -3.42 -6.48 8.57
C ALA A 84 -4.94 -6.30 8.64
N ASP A 85 -5.72 -7.38 8.72
CA ASP A 85 -7.14 -7.37 9.13
C ASP A 85 -7.60 -8.81 9.45
#